data_AF-A0A955XBK7-F1
#
_entry.id   AF-A0A955XBK7-F1
#
_cell.length_a   1.000
_cell.length_b   1.000
_cell.length_c   1.000
_cell.angle_alpha   90.00
_cell.angle_beta   90.00
_cell.angle_gamma   90.00
#
_symmetry.space_group_name_H-M   'P 1'
#
loop_
_entity.id
_entity.type
_entity.pdbx_description
1 polymer ?
#
loop_
_entity_poly.entity_id
_entity_poly.type
_entity_poly.pdbx_seq_one_letter_code
_entity_poly.pdbx_strand_id
1 'polypeptide(L)'
;MSGEDDAPAPGPVQAGLEALWGAHRSRWRRLLSPRMVQELTLRASFDVDLIAPHRVANAIPKGTIPDCEACPNVCCAGLENVVSLRLKDVAQLIDLDRTDLMSRHKPNFPRWMLAERPYLAELVASTLWRALPVMRQVGDLNVCAALGRDMKCTLHPHWPTSCERFPYSLVAARRQVVWGTRCPVKKRDPVYEARSEALFQAAISAYNERVRDAVLLAHARRALDDLGLGAWITGPDEDPFEPRSSALDIID
;
A
#
# COMPACT_ATOMS: atom_id res chain seq x y z
N MET A 1 -10.80 -25.55 4.24
CA MET A 1 -11.79 -24.94 5.14
C MET A 1 -11.03 -24.55 6.39
N SER A 2 -10.36 -23.41 6.33
CA SER A 2 -9.71 -22.78 7.47
C SER A 2 -10.80 -22.00 8.19
N GLY A 3 -10.81 -22.03 9.53
CA GLY A 3 -11.80 -21.30 10.32
C GLY A 3 -11.81 -19.81 9.97
N GLU A 4 -12.81 -19.09 10.46
CA GLU A 4 -12.67 -17.66 10.70
C GLU A 4 -11.32 -17.45 11.39
N ASP A 5 -10.30 -17.08 10.60
CA ASP A 5 -9.00 -16.70 11.09
C ASP A 5 -9.26 -15.45 11.93
N ASP A 6 -9.29 -15.62 13.25
CA ASP A 6 -9.33 -14.53 14.21
C ASP A 6 -8.14 -13.64 13.91
N ALA A 7 -8.38 -12.58 13.12
CA ALA A 7 -7.36 -11.61 12.80
C ALA A 7 -6.84 -11.10 14.15
N PRO A 8 -5.52 -11.22 14.41
CA PRO A 8 -4.98 -10.81 15.70
C PRO A 8 -5.35 -9.35 15.98
N ALA A 9 -5.64 -9.08 17.25
CA ALA A 9 -6.01 -7.74 17.68
C ALA A 9 -4.95 -6.72 17.23
N PRO A 10 -5.36 -5.52 16.78
CA PRO A 10 -4.40 -4.51 16.34
C PRO A 10 -3.47 -4.14 17.49
N GLY A 11 -2.19 -3.98 17.16
CA GLY A 11 -1.20 -3.48 18.12
C GLY A 11 -1.42 -2.00 18.48
N PRO A 12 -0.66 -1.48 19.45
CA PRO A 12 -0.85 -0.12 19.97
C PRO A 12 -0.68 0.97 18.91
N VAL A 13 0.27 0.83 17.97
CA VAL A 13 0.51 1.84 16.92
C VAL A 13 -0.63 1.82 15.91
N GLN A 14 -1.10 0.63 15.49
CA GLN A 14 -2.27 0.51 14.63
C GLN A 14 -3.54 1.08 15.29
N ALA A 15 -3.77 0.77 16.57
CA ALA A 15 -4.90 1.31 17.33
C ALA A 15 -4.83 2.85 17.43
N GLY A 16 -3.63 3.40 17.68
CA GLY A 16 -3.39 4.85 17.69
C GLY A 16 -3.65 5.50 16.32
N LEU A 17 -3.23 4.85 15.24
CA LEU A 17 -3.50 5.31 13.88
C LEU A 17 -5.01 5.30 13.56
N GLU A 18 -5.77 4.31 14.06
CA GLU A 18 -7.23 4.25 13.93
C GLU A 18 -7.94 5.35 14.71
N ALA A 19 -7.53 5.57 15.96
CA ALA A 19 -8.04 6.67 16.76
C ALA A 19 -7.77 8.03 16.08
N LEU A 20 -6.56 8.20 15.52
CA LEU A 20 -6.18 9.40 14.80
C LEU A 20 -7.06 9.62 13.57
N TRP A 21 -7.30 8.58 12.78
CA TRP A 21 -8.22 8.66 11.65
C TRP A 21 -9.64 9.00 12.07
N GLY A 22 -10.17 8.37 13.12
CA GLY A 22 -11.49 8.68 13.69
C GLY A 22 -11.65 10.16 14.07
N ALA A 23 -10.62 10.74 14.69
CA ALA A 23 -10.59 12.16 15.06
C ALA A 23 -10.56 13.11 13.85
N HIS A 24 -9.90 12.72 12.76
CA HIS A 24 -9.76 13.55 11.56
C HIS A 24 -10.90 13.37 10.55
N ARG A 25 -11.49 12.17 10.43
CA ARG A 25 -12.49 11.80 9.42
C ARG A 25 -13.68 12.75 9.35
N SER A 26 -14.18 13.20 10.49
CA SER A 26 -15.33 14.11 10.58
C SER A 26 -14.97 15.58 10.32
N ARG A 27 -13.69 15.95 10.49
CA ARG A 27 -13.23 17.34 10.43
C ARG A 27 -12.80 17.76 9.02
N TRP A 28 -12.14 16.88 8.27
CA TRP A 28 -11.58 17.22 6.94
C TRP A 28 -12.65 17.46 5.86
N ARG A 29 -13.91 17.06 6.10
CA ARG A 29 -15.02 17.29 5.18
C ARG A 29 -15.65 18.68 5.29
N ARG A 30 -15.18 19.53 6.21
CA ARG A 30 -15.75 20.86 6.45
C ARG A 30 -15.19 21.87 5.44
N LEU A 31 -16.03 22.31 4.51
CA LEU A 31 -15.67 23.24 3.41
C LEU A 31 -15.15 24.61 3.85
N LEU A 32 -15.29 24.99 5.12
CA LEU A 32 -14.90 26.29 5.67
C LEU A 32 -13.82 26.15 6.76
N SER A 33 -12.86 25.25 6.58
CA SER A 33 -11.76 25.10 7.53
C SER A 33 -10.69 26.18 7.30
N PRO A 34 -9.92 26.58 8.34
CA PRO A 34 -8.72 27.41 8.16
C PRO A 34 -7.67 26.79 7.22
N ARG A 35 -7.82 25.52 6.86
CA ARG A 35 -6.95 24.75 5.96
C ARG A 35 -7.57 24.52 4.57
N MET A 36 -8.60 25.31 4.20
CA MET A 36 -9.34 25.14 2.94
C MET A 36 -8.42 25.05 1.71
N VAL A 37 -7.37 25.87 1.63
CA VAL A 37 -6.43 25.83 0.50
C VAL A 37 -5.73 24.47 0.42
N GLN A 38 -5.22 23.97 1.54
CA GLN A 38 -4.56 22.66 1.60
C GLN A 38 -5.54 21.52 1.24
N GLU A 39 -6.78 21.61 1.71
CA GLU A 39 -7.84 20.63 1.39
C GLU A 39 -8.22 20.67 -0.10
N LEU A 40 -8.33 21.86 -0.69
CA LEU A 40 -8.59 22.03 -2.13
C LEU A 40 -7.43 21.51 -2.97
N THR A 41 -6.18 21.81 -2.58
CA THR A 41 -4.98 21.25 -3.23
C THR A 41 -4.98 19.72 -3.14
N LEU A 42 -5.33 19.15 -1.98
CA LEU A 42 -5.42 17.70 -1.82
C LEU A 42 -6.49 17.10 -2.72
N ARG A 43 -7.69 17.69 -2.79
CA ARG A 43 -8.80 17.27 -3.67
C ARG A 43 -8.49 17.43 -5.15
N ALA A 44 -7.73 18.46 -5.53
CA ALA A 44 -7.29 18.66 -6.89
C ALA A 44 -6.22 17.63 -7.30
N SER A 45 -5.42 17.15 -6.34
CA SER A 45 -4.32 16.20 -6.58
C SER A 45 -4.73 14.73 -6.43
N PHE A 46 -5.80 14.47 -5.68
CA PHE A 46 -6.26 13.12 -5.34
C PHE A 46 -7.80 13.05 -5.35
N ASP A 47 -8.33 11.96 -5.88
CA ASP A 47 -9.69 11.55 -5.55
C ASP A 47 -9.68 11.11 -4.07
N VAL A 48 -10.17 11.99 -3.19
CA VAL A 48 -10.24 11.79 -1.74
C VAL A 48 -11.58 11.23 -1.28
N ASP A 49 -12.46 10.86 -2.22
CA ASP A 49 -13.72 10.25 -1.86
C ASP A 49 -13.51 8.79 -1.48
N LEU A 50 -13.89 8.42 -0.26
CA LEU A 50 -13.98 7.01 0.10
C LEU A 50 -15.02 6.33 -0.78
N ILE A 51 -14.65 5.21 -1.35
CA ILE A 51 -15.52 4.46 -2.26
C ILE A 51 -16.16 3.32 -1.48
N ALA A 52 -17.49 3.28 -1.52
CA ALA A 52 -18.27 2.18 -0.98
C ALA A 52 -18.33 1.01 -1.99
N PRO A 53 -18.30 -0.26 -1.54
CA PRO A 53 -18.22 -1.40 -2.46
C PRO A 53 -19.34 -1.47 -3.51
N HIS A 54 -20.57 -1.13 -3.12
CA HIS A 54 -21.72 -1.11 -4.04
C HIS A 54 -21.63 -0.05 -5.16
N ARG A 55 -20.66 0.87 -5.11
CA ARG A 55 -20.40 1.89 -6.13
C ARG A 55 -19.28 1.50 -7.10
N VAL A 56 -18.77 0.27 -6.97
CA VAL A 56 -17.63 -0.23 -7.75
C VAL A 56 -18.08 -1.39 -8.61
N ALA A 57 -17.82 -1.29 -9.90
CA ALA A 57 -18.07 -2.39 -10.82
C ALA A 57 -17.00 -3.47 -10.65
N ASN A 58 -17.42 -4.74 -10.62
CA ASN A 58 -16.51 -5.86 -10.75
C ASN A 58 -16.30 -6.16 -12.25
N ALA A 59 -15.17 -5.71 -12.82
CA ALA A 59 -14.85 -5.90 -14.23
C ALA A 59 -14.09 -7.21 -14.51
N ILE A 60 -14.12 -8.15 -13.56
CA ILE A 60 -13.48 -9.45 -13.69
C ILE A 60 -14.43 -10.38 -14.45
N PRO A 61 -13.95 -11.11 -15.48
CA PRO A 61 -14.80 -12.04 -16.23
C PRO A 61 -15.47 -13.05 -15.30
N LYS A 62 -16.79 -13.17 -15.41
CA LYS A 62 -17.55 -14.16 -14.63
C LYS A 62 -17.02 -15.56 -14.96
N GLY A 63 -16.83 -16.40 -13.94
CA GLY A 63 -16.36 -17.77 -14.17
C GLY A 63 -14.84 -17.91 -14.29
N THR A 64 -14.05 -16.88 -13.99
CA THR A 64 -12.58 -16.97 -13.95
C THR A 64 -12.00 -16.57 -12.59
N ILE A 65 -10.84 -17.15 -12.27
CA ILE A 65 -10.06 -16.85 -11.05
C ILE A 65 -8.56 -16.82 -11.39
N PRO A 66 -7.75 -16.03 -10.66
CA PRO A 66 -6.31 -16.05 -10.85
C PRO A 66 -5.69 -17.37 -10.44
N ASP A 67 -4.86 -17.90 -11.33
CA ASP A 67 -4.04 -19.06 -11.02
C ASP A 67 -2.76 -18.63 -10.30
N CYS A 68 -2.90 -18.31 -9.02
CA CYS A 68 -1.82 -17.81 -8.17
C CYS A 68 -0.59 -18.71 -8.15
N GLU A 69 -0.78 -20.03 -8.24
CA GLU A 69 0.30 -21.03 -8.26
C GLU A 69 1.11 -20.99 -9.56
N ALA A 70 0.47 -20.58 -10.66
CA ALA A 70 1.09 -20.45 -11.97
C ALA A 70 1.50 -18.99 -12.29
N CYS A 71 1.43 -18.06 -11.34
CA CYS A 71 1.92 -16.70 -11.57
C CYS A 71 3.45 -16.70 -11.63
N PRO A 72 4.07 -16.36 -12.77
CA PRO A 72 5.53 -16.33 -12.89
C PRO A 72 6.16 -15.25 -12.00
N ASN A 73 5.38 -14.24 -11.64
CA ASN A 73 5.78 -13.16 -10.75
C ASN A 73 4.88 -13.19 -9.51
N VAL A 74 5.39 -13.68 -8.39
CA VAL A 74 4.80 -13.36 -7.08
C VAL A 74 4.79 -11.84 -6.90
N CYS A 75 3.83 -11.33 -6.13
CA CYS A 75 3.53 -9.89 -5.97
C CYS A 75 4.75 -8.99 -5.70
N CYS A 76 5.89 -9.56 -5.28
CA CYS A 76 7.02 -8.84 -4.73
C CYS A 76 8.39 -9.35 -5.24
N ALA A 77 8.48 -9.97 -6.43
CA ALA A 77 9.76 -10.42 -7.01
C ALA A 77 10.11 -9.65 -8.28
N GLY A 78 11.31 -9.08 -8.37
CA GLY A 78 11.78 -8.31 -9.52
C GLY A 78 11.76 -6.79 -9.31
N LEU A 79 12.53 -6.08 -10.13
CA LEU A 79 12.79 -4.64 -9.97
C LEU A 79 11.51 -3.79 -9.97
N GLU A 80 10.54 -4.14 -10.82
CA GLU A 80 9.26 -3.44 -10.96
C GLU A 80 8.22 -3.77 -9.87
N ASN A 81 8.50 -4.73 -8.99
CA ASN A 81 7.55 -5.28 -8.02
C ASN A 81 7.78 -4.74 -6.62
N VAL A 82 7.69 -3.42 -6.51
CA VAL A 82 7.93 -2.69 -5.27
C VAL A 82 6.64 -2.54 -4.48
N VAL A 83 6.68 -3.02 -3.24
CA VAL A 83 5.57 -2.94 -2.29
C VAL A 83 5.66 -1.59 -1.58
N SER A 84 4.87 -0.61 -2.02
CA SER A 84 4.69 0.64 -1.28
C SER A 84 3.87 0.37 -0.02
N LEU A 85 4.41 0.74 1.14
CA LEU A 85 3.75 0.53 2.43
C LEU A 85 2.80 1.69 2.74
N ARG A 86 1.59 1.39 3.18
CA ARG A 86 0.61 2.34 3.71
C ARG A 86 0.94 2.70 5.16
N LEU A 87 0.35 3.77 5.72
CA LEU A 87 0.57 4.09 7.14
C LEU A 87 0.14 2.92 8.04
N LYS A 88 -0.94 2.22 7.68
CA LYS A 88 -1.38 1.00 8.36
C LYS A 88 -0.32 -0.10 8.33
N ASP A 89 0.30 -0.33 7.17
CA ASP A 89 1.34 -1.35 7.01
C ASP A 89 2.59 -0.99 7.85
N VAL A 90 2.98 0.29 7.87
CA VAL A 90 4.10 0.78 8.69
C VAL A 90 3.80 0.60 10.19
N ALA A 91 2.60 0.99 10.63
CA ALA A 91 2.16 0.80 12.02
C ALA A 91 2.19 -0.67 12.42
N GLN A 92 1.72 -1.56 11.53
CA GLN A 92 1.74 -2.99 11.75
C GLN A 92 3.16 -3.55 11.85
N LEU A 93 4.08 -3.13 10.98
CA LEU A 93 5.47 -3.58 11.04
C LEU A 93 6.20 -3.06 12.29
N ILE A 94 5.85 -1.88 12.81
CA ILE A 94 6.36 -1.39 14.10
C ILE A 94 5.80 -2.24 15.24
N ASP A 95 4.49 -2.49 15.27
CA ASP A 95 3.84 -3.31 16.30
C ASP A 95 4.41 -4.75 16.36
N LEU A 96 4.85 -5.28 15.21
CA LEU A 96 5.46 -6.60 15.08
C LEU A 96 6.98 -6.62 15.33
N ASP A 97 7.60 -5.46 15.61
CA ASP A 97 9.06 -5.29 15.69
C ASP A 97 9.80 -5.77 14.42
N ARG A 98 9.20 -5.52 13.25
CA ARG A 98 9.69 -5.90 11.92
C ARG A 98 10.07 -4.71 11.06
N THR A 99 10.59 -3.67 11.68
CA THR A 99 11.03 -2.46 10.97
C THR A 99 12.23 -2.72 10.05
N ASP A 100 12.95 -3.82 10.25
CA ASP A 100 14.03 -4.33 9.37
C ASP A 100 13.58 -4.62 7.93
N LEU A 101 12.27 -4.78 7.74
CA LEU A 101 11.65 -5.02 6.45
C LEU A 101 11.34 -3.73 5.68
N MET A 102 11.46 -2.56 6.30
CA MET A 102 11.10 -1.29 5.68
C MET A 102 12.32 -0.55 5.13
N SER A 103 12.12 0.22 4.06
CA SER A 103 13.11 1.12 3.49
C SER A 103 12.46 2.44 3.11
N ARG A 104 13.08 3.56 3.50
CA ARG A 104 12.76 4.88 2.93
C ARG A 104 13.39 5.08 1.56
N HIS A 105 14.51 4.40 1.31
CA HIS A 105 15.21 4.47 0.03
C HIS A 105 14.36 3.82 -1.06
N LYS A 106 14.05 4.62 -2.08
CA LYS A 106 13.22 4.19 -3.22
C LYS A 106 14.09 3.58 -4.30
N PRO A 107 13.65 2.47 -4.91
CA PRO A 107 14.33 1.97 -6.09
C PRO A 107 14.28 3.01 -7.21
N ASN A 108 15.40 3.17 -7.90
CA ASN A 108 15.51 4.03 -9.06
C ASN A 108 15.07 3.24 -10.30
N PHE A 109 14.07 3.77 -11.02
CA PHE A 109 13.58 3.15 -12.24
C PHE A 109 14.18 3.86 -13.46
N PRO A 110 14.78 3.13 -14.41
CA PRO A 110 15.33 3.76 -15.59
C PRO A 110 14.21 4.37 -16.44
N ARG A 111 14.52 5.49 -17.13
CA ARG A 111 13.54 6.27 -17.90
C ARG A 111 12.76 5.43 -18.92
N TRP A 112 13.41 4.48 -19.58
CA TRP A 112 12.76 3.58 -20.55
C TRP A 112 11.65 2.74 -19.89
N MET A 113 11.87 2.25 -18.67
CA MET A 113 10.89 1.45 -17.96
C MET A 113 9.68 2.30 -17.55
N LEU A 114 9.91 3.53 -17.09
CA LEU A 114 8.83 4.47 -16.79
C LEU A 114 8.03 4.84 -18.04
N ALA A 115 8.68 4.97 -19.20
CA ALA A 115 8.00 5.24 -20.47
C ALA A 115 7.13 4.05 -20.94
N GLU A 116 7.61 2.82 -20.78
CA GLU A 116 6.86 1.60 -21.14
C GLU A 116 5.76 1.24 -20.15
N ARG A 117 5.83 1.77 -18.92
CA ARG A 117 4.93 1.44 -17.81
C ARG A 117 4.29 2.71 -17.23
N PRO A 118 3.27 3.29 -17.88
CA PRO A 118 2.66 4.55 -17.44
C PRO A 118 2.14 4.51 -16.00
N TYR A 119 1.56 3.37 -15.56
CA TYR A 119 1.12 3.21 -14.17
C TYR A 119 2.26 3.25 -13.14
N LEU A 120 3.46 2.77 -13.51
CA LEU A 120 4.64 2.87 -12.65
C LEU A 120 5.15 4.32 -12.60
N ALA A 121 5.16 5.01 -13.74
CA ALA A 121 5.49 6.43 -13.80
C ALA A 121 4.55 7.28 -12.94
N GLU A 122 3.24 7.04 -13.03
CA GLU A 122 2.22 7.69 -12.17
C GLU A 122 2.45 7.40 -10.68
N LEU A 123 2.77 6.15 -10.34
CA LEU A 123 3.09 5.76 -8.96
C LEU A 123 4.30 6.55 -8.45
N VAL A 124 5.42 6.54 -9.19
CA VAL A 124 6.67 7.19 -8.81
C VAL A 124 6.51 8.71 -8.69
N ALA A 125 5.69 9.32 -9.55
CA ALA A 125 5.37 10.74 -9.50
C ALA A 125 4.46 11.12 -8.32
N SER A 126 3.78 10.16 -7.69
CA SER A 126 2.79 10.44 -6.65
C SER A 126 3.43 10.92 -5.34
N THR A 127 2.79 11.87 -4.67
CA THR A 127 3.23 12.37 -3.35
C THR A 127 3.29 11.25 -2.30
N LEU A 128 2.37 10.28 -2.37
CA LEU A 128 2.36 9.13 -1.45
C LEU A 128 3.57 8.23 -1.64
N TRP A 129 4.00 8.00 -2.90
CA TRP A 129 5.22 7.24 -3.16
C TRP A 129 6.44 7.91 -2.57
N ARG A 130 6.55 9.24 -2.68
CA ARG A 130 7.66 10.00 -2.10
C ARG A 130 7.65 9.95 -0.57
N ALA A 131 6.48 10.14 0.03
CA ALA A 131 6.34 10.28 1.48
C ALA A 131 6.43 8.96 2.25
N LEU A 132 5.77 7.89 1.80
CA LEU A 132 5.67 6.65 2.55
C LEU A 132 6.88 5.75 2.28
N PRO A 133 7.25 4.79 3.15
CA PRO A 133 8.33 3.85 2.86
C PRO A 133 7.87 2.76 1.88
N VAL A 134 8.83 1.95 1.43
CA VAL A 134 8.60 0.71 0.67
C VAL A 134 9.12 -0.46 1.47
N MET A 135 8.63 -1.65 1.14
CA MET A 135 9.23 -2.89 1.60
C MET A 135 10.63 -3.02 1.01
N ARG A 136 11.62 -3.35 1.84
CA ARG A 136 13.00 -3.58 1.44
C ARG A 136 13.06 -4.74 0.44
N GLN A 137 13.87 -4.58 -0.60
CA GLN A 137 14.21 -5.64 -1.54
C GLN A 137 15.61 -6.17 -1.23
N VAL A 138 15.82 -7.47 -1.43
CA VAL A 138 17.09 -8.16 -1.15
C VAL A 138 17.49 -9.08 -2.30
N GLY A 139 18.80 -9.31 -2.42
CA GLY A 139 19.41 -10.19 -3.43
C GLY A 139 19.31 -9.68 -4.87
N ASP A 140 19.97 -10.37 -5.78
CA ASP A 140 20.09 -9.97 -7.20
C ASP A 140 18.74 -9.98 -7.93
N LEU A 141 17.80 -10.79 -7.44
CA LEU A 141 16.45 -10.90 -7.98
C LEU A 141 15.50 -9.81 -7.46
N ASN A 142 15.98 -8.90 -6.61
CA ASN A 142 15.18 -7.82 -6.01
C ASN A 142 13.87 -8.34 -5.38
N VAL A 143 13.97 -9.42 -4.60
CA VAL A 143 12.81 -10.00 -3.92
C VAL A 143 12.52 -9.24 -2.64
N CYS A 144 11.25 -9.09 -2.31
CA CYS A 144 10.83 -8.50 -1.05
C CYS A 144 11.42 -9.24 0.16
N ALA A 145 11.94 -8.49 1.14
CA ALA A 145 12.55 -9.00 2.36
C ALA A 145 11.59 -9.79 3.25
N ALA A 146 10.27 -9.64 3.06
CA ALA A 146 9.27 -10.44 3.75
C ALA A 146 9.10 -11.85 3.15
N LEU A 147 9.71 -12.16 2.00
CA LEU A 147 9.64 -13.50 1.40
C LEU A 147 10.67 -14.43 2.04
N GLY A 148 10.20 -15.61 2.45
CA GLY A 148 11.03 -16.71 2.90
C GLY A 148 11.74 -17.42 1.74
N ARG A 149 12.56 -18.42 2.06
CA ARG A 149 13.31 -19.21 1.07
C ARG A 149 12.42 -19.97 0.08
N ASP A 150 11.21 -20.31 0.49
CA ASP A 150 10.20 -20.97 -0.34
C ASP A 150 9.29 -19.97 -1.09
N MET A 151 9.68 -18.69 -1.15
CA MET A 151 8.93 -17.60 -1.77
C MET A 151 7.54 -17.35 -1.16
N LYS A 152 7.30 -17.83 0.06
CA LYS A 152 6.09 -17.49 0.83
C LYS A 152 6.32 -16.25 1.68
N CYS A 153 5.27 -15.46 1.85
CA CYS A 153 5.33 -14.28 2.69
C CYS A 153 5.35 -14.68 4.17
N THR A 154 6.42 -14.31 4.87
CA THR A 154 6.61 -14.57 6.30
C THR A 154 5.76 -13.67 7.20
N LEU A 155 5.09 -12.67 6.63
CA LEU A 155 4.20 -11.77 7.35
C LEU A 155 2.76 -12.30 7.48
N HIS A 156 2.42 -13.50 7.01
CA HIS A 156 1.06 -14.02 7.19
C HIS A 156 0.65 -14.06 8.69
N PRO A 157 -0.56 -13.61 9.07
CA PRO A 157 -1.64 -13.07 8.24
C PRO A 157 -1.57 -11.54 8.00
N HIS A 158 -0.58 -10.87 8.58
CA HIS A 158 -0.27 -9.44 8.50
C HIS A 158 0.34 -9.00 7.15
N TRP A 159 -0.27 -9.36 6.04
CA TRP A 159 0.24 -8.96 4.74
C TRP A 159 0.14 -7.44 4.55
N PRO A 160 1.10 -6.81 3.85
CA PRO A 160 0.93 -5.43 3.43
C PRO A 160 -0.34 -5.27 2.59
N THR A 161 -1.02 -4.14 2.74
CA THR A 161 -2.29 -3.81 2.07
C THR A 161 -2.21 -3.99 0.55
N SER A 162 -1.07 -3.71 -0.08
CA SER A 162 -0.89 -3.94 -1.53
C SER A 162 -0.85 -5.41 -1.92
N CYS A 163 -0.36 -6.27 -1.03
CA CYS A 163 -0.24 -7.72 -1.22
C CYS A 163 -1.56 -8.43 -0.93
N GLU A 164 -2.32 -7.98 0.08
CA GLU A 164 -3.63 -8.55 0.46
C GLU A 164 -4.61 -8.60 -0.73
N ARG A 165 -4.58 -7.59 -1.59
CA ARG A 165 -5.46 -7.49 -2.75
C ARG A 165 -4.95 -8.19 -4.01
N PHE A 166 -3.72 -8.69 -4.04
CA PHE A 166 -3.14 -9.21 -5.28
C PHE A 166 -3.91 -10.43 -5.80
N PRO A 167 -4.20 -10.55 -7.13
CA PRO A 167 -3.79 -9.67 -8.24
C PRO A 167 -4.83 -8.59 -8.63
N TYR A 168 -5.74 -8.23 -7.75
CA TYR A 168 -6.84 -7.30 -7.99
C TYR A 168 -6.38 -5.87 -7.80
N SER A 169 -6.83 -4.95 -8.65
CA SER A 169 -6.53 -3.52 -8.57
C SER A 169 -7.78 -2.69 -8.83
N LEU A 170 -7.94 -1.60 -8.08
CA LEU A 170 -9.01 -0.63 -8.34
C LEU A 170 -8.52 0.43 -9.34
N VAL A 171 -9.24 0.59 -10.45
CA VAL A 171 -9.08 1.72 -11.38
C VAL A 171 -10.03 2.82 -10.93
N ALA A 172 -9.54 3.73 -10.08
CA ALA A 172 -10.36 4.75 -9.40
C ALA A 172 -11.20 5.60 -10.38
N ALA A 173 -10.57 6.08 -11.47
CA ALA A 173 -11.24 6.91 -12.48
C ALA A 173 -12.47 6.24 -13.13
N ARG A 174 -12.46 4.90 -13.24
CA ARG A 174 -13.57 4.11 -13.80
C ARG A 174 -14.41 3.41 -12.73
N ARG A 175 -14.04 3.55 -11.45
CA ARG A 175 -14.66 2.86 -10.30
C ARG A 175 -14.88 1.38 -10.58
N GLN A 176 -13.84 0.70 -11.03
CA GLN A 176 -13.89 -0.72 -11.35
C GLN A 176 -12.71 -1.47 -10.73
N VAL A 177 -12.97 -2.66 -10.20
CA VAL A 177 -11.91 -3.59 -9.86
C VAL A 177 -11.59 -4.42 -11.10
N VAL A 178 -10.31 -4.42 -11.47
CA VAL A 178 -9.75 -5.18 -12.58
C VAL A 178 -8.72 -6.17 -12.06
N TRP A 179 -8.44 -7.15 -12.89
CA TRP A 179 -7.35 -8.08 -12.68
C TRP A 179 -6.07 -7.58 -13.36
N GLY A 180 -4.95 -7.58 -12.64
CA GLY A 180 -3.62 -7.44 -13.24
C GLY A 180 -3.26 -8.61 -14.16
N THR A 181 -2.74 -8.31 -15.34
CA THR A 181 -2.41 -9.29 -16.40
C THR A 181 -1.24 -10.24 -16.10
N ARG A 182 -0.71 -10.21 -14.88
CA ARG A 182 0.51 -10.95 -14.47
C ARG A 182 0.27 -12.42 -14.14
N CYS A 183 -0.98 -12.79 -13.92
CA CYS A 183 -1.35 -14.15 -13.54
C CYS A 183 -2.22 -14.77 -14.62
N PRO A 184 -1.94 -16.03 -15.03
CA PRO A 184 -2.82 -16.74 -15.94
C PRO A 184 -4.19 -16.97 -15.30
N VAL A 185 -5.19 -17.19 -16.16
CA VAL A 185 -6.57 -17.37 -15.74
C VAL A 185 -6.97 -18.84 -15.79
N LYS A 186 -7.68 -19.31 -14.75
CA LYS A 186 -8.30 -20.64 -14.75
C LYS A 186 -9.80 -20.59 -14.50
N LYS A 187 -10.50 -21.68 -14.84
CA LYS A 187 -11.94 -21.81 -14.63
C LYS A 187 -12.28 -21.80 -13.13
N ARG A 188 -13.42 -21.20 -12.80
CA ARG A 188 -13.90 -20.97 -11.44
C ARG A 188 -14.29 -22.27 -10.73
N ASP A 189 -13.87 -22.37 -9.48
CA ASP A 189 -14.28 -23.37 -8.49
C ASP A 189 -15.08 -22.63 -7.40
N PRO A 190 -16.23 -23.17 -6.92
CA PRO A 190 -17.05 -22.56 -5.86
C PRO A 190 -16.26 -22.12 -4.62
N VAL A 191 -15.22 -22.86 -4.22
CA VAL A 191 -14.37 -22.52 -3.06
C VAL A 191 -13.65 -21.17 -3.27
N TYR A 192 -13.42 -20.77 -4.52
CA TYR A 192 -12.76 -19.51 -4.85
C TYR A 192 -13.71 -18.31 -4.93
N GLU A 193 -15.03 -18.49 -4.86
CA GLU A 193 -15.97 -17.35 -4.91
C GLU A 193 -15.84 -16.45 -3.69
N ALA A 194 -15.82 -17.03 -2.48
CA ALA A 194 -15.61 -16.28 -1.25
C ALA A 194 -14.25 -15.55 -1.25
N ARG A 195 -13.21 -16.19 -1.78
CA ARG A 195 -11.88 -15.59 -1.92
C ARG A 195 -11.87 -14.44 -2.94
N SER A 196 -12.58 -14.57 -4.05
CA SER A 196 -12.70 -13.52 -5.07
C SER A 196 -13.42 -12.29 -4.51
N GLU A 197 -14.48 -12.48 -3.73
CA GLU A 197 -15.17 -11.39 -3.04
C GLU A 197 -14.25 -10.72 -2.02
N ALA A 198 -13.52 -11.49 -1.22
CA ALA A 198 -12.54 -10.94 -0.27
C ALA A 198 -11.46 -10.10 -0.97
N LEU A 199 -10.93 -10.55 -2.11
CA LEU A 199 -9.96 -9.79 -2.91
C LEU A 199 -10.56 -8.53 -3.53
N PHE A 200 -11.82 -8.58 -3.96
CA PHE A 200 -12.56 -7.41 -4.42
C PHE A 200 -12.69 -6.36 -3.31
N GLN A 201 -13.10 -6.78 -2.11
CA GLN A 201 -13.17 -5.91 -0.94
C GLN A 201 -11.79 -5.36 -0.55
N ALA A 202 -10.75 -6.19 -0.58
CA ALA A 202 -9.37 -5.77 -0.30
C ALA A 202 -8.88 -4.71 -1.30
N ALA A 203 -9.23 -4.81 -2.59
CA ALA A 203 -8.87 -3.81 -3.59
C ALA A 203 -9.51 -2.44 -3.31
N ILE A 204 -10.76 -2.43 -2.83
CA ILE A 204 -11.46 -1.20 -2.42
C ILE A 204 -10.88 -0.65 -1.11
N SER A 205 -10.66 -1.52 -0.13
CA SER A 205 -10.03 -1.16 1.15
C SER A 205 -8.67 -0.50 0.94
N ALA A 206 -7.82 -1.10 0.09
CA ALA A 206 -6.50 -0.56 -0.23
C ALA A 206 -6.55 0.85 -0.86
N TYR A 207 -7.58 1.15 -1.65
CA TYR A 207 -7.80 2.49 -2.17
C TYR A 207 -8.26 3.46 -1.05
N ASN A 208 -9.17 3.03 -0.19
CA ASN A 208 -9.63 3.85 0.95
C ASN A 208 -8.48 4.14 1.94
N GLU A 209 -7.58 3.19 2.18
CA GLU A 209 -6.36 3.40 2.95
C GLU A 209 -5.42 4.41 2.28
N ARG A 210 -5.30 4.40 0.95
CA ARG A 210 -4.55 5.43 0.20
C ARG A 210 -5.13 6.84 0.44
N VAL A 211 -6.46 6.98 0.46
CA VAL A 211 -7.13 8.25 0.75
C VAL A 211 -6.85 8.70 2.18
N ARG A 212 -6.98 7.77 3.15
CA ARG A 212 -6.66 8.01 4.55
C ARG A 212 -5.22 8.48 4.73
N ASP A 213 -4.25 7.80 4.11
CA ASP A 213 -2.84 8.19 4.16
C ASP A 213 -2.65 9.63 3.70
N ALA A 214 -3.25 10.01 2.57
CA ALA A 214 -3.12 11.34 2.01
C ALA A 214 -3.66 12.43 2.96
N VAL A 215 -4.82 12.18 3.59
CA VAL A 215 -5.44 13.08 4.56
C VAL A 215 -4.59 13.19 5.84
N LEU A 216 -4.11 12.07 6.38
CA LEU A 216 -3.31 12.05 7.60
C LEU A 216 -1.94 12.71 7.40
N LEU A 217 -1.26 12.43 6.28
CA LEU A 217 0.00 13.08 5.94
C LEU A 217 -0.15 14.59 5.80
N ALA A 218 -1.25 15.06 5.21
CA ALA A 218 -1.51 16.49 5.04
C ALA A 218 -1.83 17.20 6.37
N HIS A 219 -2.58 16.55 7.27
CA HIS A 219 -3.22 17.27 8.38
C HIS A 219 -2.82 16.82 9.79
N ALA A 220 -2.13 15.68 9.91
CA ALA A 220 -1.85 15.02 11.18
C ALA A 220 -0.37 14.64 11.34
N ARG A 221 0.56 15.29 10.60
CA ARG A 221 2.00 14.93 10.60
C ARG A 221 2.59 14.81 12.01
N ARG A 222 2.40 15.82 12.85
CA ARG A 222 2.90 15.79 14.24
C ARG A 222 2.38 14.60 15.03
N ALA A 223 1.09 14.27 14.90
CA ALA A 223 0.51 13.12 15.58
C ALA A 223 1.02 11.77 15.01
N LEU A 224 1.36 11.72 13.71
CA LEU A 224 2.05 10.56 13.14
C LEU A 224 3.47 10.44 13.70
N ASP A 225 4.17 11.55 13.92
CA ASP A 225 5.49 11.56 14.55
C ASP A 225 5.39 11.08 16.02
N ASP A 226 4.38 11.53 16.77
CA ASP A 226 4.11 11.08 18.15
C ASP A 226 3.79 9.58 18.25
N LEU A 227 3.24 8.98 17.18
CA LEU A 227 3.02 7.53 17.06
C LEU A 227 4.29 6.75 16.63
N GLY A 228 5.43 7.42 16.42
CA GLY A 228 6.67 6.82 15.93
C GLY A 228 6.70 6.55 14.43
N LEU A 229 5.64 6.90 13.69
CA LEU A 229 5.59 6.73 12.23
C LEU A 229 6.46 7.76 11.50
N GLY A 230 6.71 8.92 12.12
CA GLY A 230 7.49 10.01 11.57
C GLY A 230 8.89 9.62 11.08
N ALA A 231 9.55 8.67 11.76
CA ALA A 231 10.86 8.16 11.38
C ALA A 231 10.88 7.48 10.00
N TRP A 232 9.72 7.01 9.53
CA TRP A 232 9.55 6.26 8.29
C TRP A 232 8.90 7.06 7.17
N ILE A 233 8.44 8.27 7.45
CA ILE A 233 7.79 9.14 6.47
C ILE A 233 8.79 10.20 6.00
N THR A 234 9.06 10.24 4.71
CA THR A 234 9.89 11.28 4.08
C THR A 234 9.20 12.65 4.17
N GLY A 235 9.97 13.68 4.50
CA GLY A 235 9.50 15.08 4.49
C GLY A 235 9.18 15.56 3.06
N PRO A 236 8.40 16.65 2.89
CA PRO A 236 8.13 17.22 1.57
C PRO A 236 9.39 17.75 0.87
N ASP A 237 10.40 18.16 1.65
CA ASP A 237 11.65 18.75 1.18
C ASP A 237 12.82 17.75 1.13
N GLU A 238 12.59 16.49 1.50
CA GLU A 238 13.60 15.44 1.47
C GLU A 238 13.59 14.71 0.12
N ASP A 239 14.76 14.47 -0.49
CA ASP A 239 14.86 13.64 -1.69
C ASP A 239 14.78 12.14 -1.31
N PRO A 240 13.73 11.41 -1.72
CA PRO A 240 13.59 9.99 -1.40
C PRO A 240 14.57 9.07 -2.15
N PHE A 241 15.34 9.61 -3.10
CA PHE A 241 16.35 8.90 -3.88
C PHE A 241 17.78 9.13 -3.39
N GLU A 242 18.03 10.19 -2.61
CA GLU A 242 19.34 10.39 -2.00
C GLU A 242 19.55 9.41 -0.83
N PRO A 243 20.66 8.65 -0.83
CA PRO A 243 21.03 7.93 0.37
C PRO A 243 21.30 8.96 1.47
N ARG A 244 20.59 8.86 2.60
CA ARG A 244 21.05 9.56 3.81
C ARG A 244 22.44 9.00 4.08
N SER A 245 23.47 9.84 4.00
CA SER A 245 24.76 9.45 4.55
C SER A 245 24.49 9.10 6.01
N SER A 246 24.66 7.83 6.35
CA SER A 246 24.64 7.39 7.73
C SER A 246 25.78 8.16 8.38
N ALA A 247 25.46 9.23 9.10
CA ALA A 247 26.39 9.92 9.99
C ALA A 247 26.92 8.98 11.11
N LEU A 248 26.53 7.70 11.08
CA LEU A 248 26.96 6.61 11.95
C LEU A 248 28.07 5.73 11.34
N ASP A 249 28.48 5.92 10.08
CA ASP A 249 29.62 5.18 9.49
C ASP A 249 30.98 5.88 9.70
N ILE A 250 31.06 6.81 10.66
CA ILE A 250 32.32 7.47 11.08
C ILE A 250 32.57 7.18 12.57
N ILE A 251 32.55 5.91 12.95
CA ILE A 251 33.21 5.45 14.18
C ILE A 251 33.82 4.07 13.87
N ASP A 252 35.00 4.09 13.25
CA ASP A 252 36.00 3.01 13.29
C ASP A 252 37.32 3.64 13.77
#